data_AF-A0A538HIH1-F1
#
_entry.id   AF-A0A538HIH1-F1
#
_cell.length_a   1.000
_cell.length_b   1.000
_cell.length_c   1.000
_cell.angle_alpha   90.00
_cell.angle_beta   90.00
_cell.angle_gamma   90.00
#
_symmetry.space_group_name_H-M   'P 1'
#
loop_
_entity.id
_entity.type
_entity.pdbx_description
1 polymer ?
#
loop_
_entity_poly.entity_id
_entity_poly.type
_entity_poly.pdbx_seq_one_letter_code
_entity_poly.pdbx_strand_id
1 'polypeptide(L)' 'MAGDECREALEALYVYLDGELTEERRIIIKGHLDDCPPCGDAFDFTVELRQVVAQRCREEVPEALRLRIAQALGQDVL' A
#
# COMPACT_ATOMS: atom_id res chain seq x y z
N MET A 1 -16.38 2.87 22.92
CA MET A 1 -15.99 4.00 22.05
C MET A 1 -15.41 3.50 20.72
N ALA A 2 -15.94 2.41 20.15
CA ALA A 2 -15.37 1.76 18.96
C ALA A 2 -15.50 2.60 17.68
N GLY A 3 -16.45 3.53 17.60
CA GLY A 3 -16.74 4.30 16.39
C GLY A 3 -15.65 5.31 16.00
N ASP A 4 -14.97 5.93 16.97
CA ASP A 4 -13.91 6.89 16.67
C ASP A 4 -12.64 6.19 16.16
N GLU A 5 -12.31 5.02 16.72
CA GLU A 5 -11.17 4.19 16.28
C GLU A 5 -11.39 3.61 14.88
N CYS A 6 -12.62 3.17 14.56
CA CYS A 6 -12.96 2.72 13.20
C CYS A 6 -12.80 3.84 12.17
N ARG A 7 -13.26 5.06 12.50
CA ARG A 7 -13.10 6.22 11.61
C ARG A 7 -11.62 6.53 11.38
N GLU A 8 -10.82 6.56 12.44
CA GLU A 8 -9.39 6.80 12.34
C GLU A 8 -8.69 5.73 11.48
N ALA A 9 -9.04 4.46 11.67
CA ALA A 9 -8.48 3.35 10.89
C ALA A 9 -8.82 3.48 9.40
N LEU A 10 -10.06 3.81 9.07
CA LEU A 10 -10.49 4.01 7.68
C LEU A 10 -9.85 5.25 7.03
N GLU A 11 -9.70 6.35 7.77
CA GLU A 11 -9.01 7.56 7.30
C GLU A 11 -7.52 7.31 7.04
N ALA A 12 -6.87 6.51 7.90
CA ALA A 12 -5.45 6.18 7.78
C ALA A 12 -5.18 5.01 6.83
N LEU A 13 -6.19 4.32 6.32
CA LEU A 13 -6.06 3.05 5.60
C LEU A 13 -5.13 3.13 4.38
N TYR A 14 -5.27 4.18 3.57
CA TYR A 14 -4.42 4.37 2.39
C TYR A 14 -2.97 4.67 2.76
N VAL A 15 -2.76 5.57 3.74
CA VAL A 15 -1.42 5.92 4.25
C VAL A 15 -0.74 4.71 4.88
N TYR A 16 -1.51 3.85 5.56
CA TYR A 16 -1.05 2.56 6.09
C TYR A 16 -0.60 1.62 4.95
N LEU A 17 -1.42 1.47 3.91
CA LEU A 17 -1.13 0.62 2.74
C LEU A 17 0.08 1.12 1.93
N ASP A 18 0.28 2.43 1.86
CA ASP A 18 1.42 3.06 1.18
C ASP A 18 2.69 3.05 2.04
N GLY A 19 2.55 2.70 3.32
CA GLY A 19 3.66 2.58 4.26
C GLY A 19 4.20 3.91 4.77
N GLU A 20 3.40 4.95 4.71
CA GLU A 20 3.75 6.34 5.05
C GLU A 20 3.44 6.71 6.51
N LEU A 21 2.91 5.76 7.29
CA LEU A 21 2.71 5.93 8.73
C LEU A 21 4.02 5.79 9.51
N THR A 22 4.09 6.47 10.66
CA THR A 22 5.14 6.16 11.66
C THR A 22 4.96 4.73 12.18
N GLU A 23 6.03 4.14 12.70
CA GLU A 23 6.00 2.77 13.19
C GLU A 23 4.97 2.60 14.33
N GLU A 24 4.91 3.55 15.26
CA GLU A 24 3.94 3.54 16.35
C GLU A 24 2.51 3.56 15.83
N ARG A 25 2.24 4.41 14.83
CA ARG A 25 0.91 4.55 14.24
C ARG A 25 0.54 3.32 13.44
N ARG A 26 1.50 2.72 12.72
CA ARG A 26 1.32 1.46 12.00
C ARG A 26 0.87 0.34 12.94
N ILE A 27 1.49 0.19 14.11
CA ILE A 27 1.13 -0.84 15.08
C ILE A 27 -0.32 -0.66 15.57
N ILE A 28 -0.71 0.57 15.89
CA ILE A 28 -2.07 0.90 16.36
C ILE A 28 -3.11 0.56 15.29
N ILE A 29 -2.91 1.06 14.06
CA ILE A 29 -3.86 0.84 12.96
C ILE A 29 -3.94 -0.65 12.62
N LYS A 30 -2.80 -1.34 12.56
CA LYS A 30 -2.77 -2.78 12.33
C LYS A 30 -3.57 -3.55 13.39
N GLY A 31 -3.35 -3.26 14.67
CA GLY A 31 -4.11 -3.90 15.74
C GLY A 31 -5.62 -3.70 15.58
N HIS A 32 -6.06 -2.49 15.21
CA HIS A 32 -7.47 -2.25 14.94
C HIS A 32 -8.00 -3.05 13.73
N LEU A 33 -7.25 -3.11 12.64
CA LEU A 33 -7.64 -3.90 11.46
C LEU A 33 -7.75 -5.40 11.78
N ASP A 34 -6.85 -5.91 12.64
CA ASP A 34 -6.85 -7.31 13.07
C ASP A 34 -8.01 -7.63 14.06
N ASP A 35 -8.37 -6.69 14.94
CA ASP A 35 -9.39 -6.89 15.98
C ASP A 35 -10.81 -6.46 15.58
N CYS A 36 -10.96 -5.71 14.48
CA CYS A 36 -12.23 -5.14 14.02
C CYS A 36 -12.62 -5.68 12.63
N PRO A 37 -13.47 -6.73 12.55
CA PRO A 37 -13.88 -7.33 11.28
C PRO A 37 -14.35 -6.34 10.18
N PRO A 38 -15.21 -5.34 10.45
CA PRO A 38 -15.63 -4.43 9.39
C PRO A 38 -14.49 -3.56 8.84
N CYS A 39 -13.49 -3.23 9.66
CA CYS A 39 -12.31 -2.49 9.19
C CYS A 39 -11.30 -3.41 8.49
N GLY A 40 -11.15 -4.65 8.96
CA GLY A 40 -10.40 -5.71 8.29
C GLY A 40 -10.94 -6.01 6.88
N ASP A 41 -12.26 -6.17 6.75
CA ASP A 41 -12.92 -6.39 5.45
C ASP A 41 -12.66 -5.22 4.47
N ALA A 42 -12.69 -3.97 4.98
CA ALA A 42 -12.39 -2.80 4.18
C ALA A 42 -10.91 -2.77 3.74
N PHE A 43 -9.99 -3.19 4.60
CA PHE A 43 -8.58 -3.34 4.27
C PHE A 43 -8.37 -4.40 3.19
N ASP A 44 -8.92 -5.60 3.37
CA ASP A 44 -8.79 -6.71 2.43
C ASP A 44 -9.34 -6.35 1.04
N PHE A 45 -10.54 -5.76 1.00
CA PHE A 45 -11.11 -5.23 -0.25
C PHE A 45 -10.18 -4.24 -0.93
N THR A 46 -9.57 -3.32 -0.18
CA THR A 46 -8.67 -2.31 -0.74
C THR A 46 -7.39 -2.94 -1.29
N VAL A 47 -6.84 -3.95 -0.61
CA VAL A 47 -5.69 -4.73 -1.10
C VAL A 47 -6.03 -5.44 -2.41
N GLU A 48 -7.15 -6.15 -2.46
CA GLU A 48 -7.62 -6.83 -3.67
C GLU A 48 -7.84 -5.86 -4.83
N LEU A 49 -8.49 -4.73 -4.57
CA LEU A 49 -8.72 -3.68 -5.57
C LEU A 49 -7.38 -3.15 -6.13
N ARG A 50 -6.41 -2.85 -5.26
CA ARG A 50 -5.07 -2.41 -5.67
C ARG A 50 -4.38 -3.45 -6.55
N GLN A 51 -4.51 -4.73 -6.23
CA GLN A 51 -3.96 -5.81 -7.07
C GLN A 51 -4.62 -5.85 -8.44
N VAL A 52 -5.95 -5.71 -8.53
CA VAL A 52 -6.67 -5.67 -9.80
C VAL A 52 -6.21 -4.49 -10.65
N VAL A 53 -6.15 -3.29 -10.06
CA VAL A 53 -5.66 -2.09 -10.75
C VAL A 53 -4.23 -2.29 -11.24
N ALA A 54 -3.33 -2.79 -10.39
CA ALA A 54 -1.93 -3.04 -10.75
C ALA A 54 -1.77 -4.12 -11.84
N GLN A 55 -2.72 -5.03 -12.00
CA GLN A 55 -2.73 -6.04 -13.07
C GLN A 55 -3.28 -5.49 -14.38
N ARG A 56 -4.32 -4.65 -14.33
CA ARG A 56 -5.05 -4.18 -15.51
C ARG A 56 -4.51 -2.87 -16.08
N CYS A 57 -3.95 -2.02 -15.24
CA CYS A 57 -3.37 -0.73 -15.64
C CYS A 57 -1.84 -0.82 -15.71
N ARG A 58 -1.33 -1.76 -16.53
CA ARG A 58 0.09 -1.88 -16.81
C ARG A 58 0.41 -1.26 -18.15
N GLU A 59 1.42 -0.41 -18.17
CA GLU A 59 2.04 0.12 -19.39
C GLU A 59 3.41 -0.52 -19.58
N GLU A 60 3.81 -0.72 -20.83
CA GLU A 60 5.15 -1.22 -21.13
C GLU A 60 6.19 -0.16 -20.77
N VAL A 61 7.14 -0.51 -19.91
CA VAL A 61 8.19 0.42 -19.48
C VAL A 61 9.15 0.65 -20.66
N PRO A 62 9.34 1.91 -21.12
CA PRO A 62 10.24 2.18 -22.24
C PRO A 62 11.67 1.67 -21.96
N GLU A 63 12.27 1.00 -22.93
CA GLU A 63 13.62 0.42 -22.81
C GLU A 63 14.67 1.47 -22.41
N ALA A 64 14.58 2.68 -22.98
CA ALA A 64 15.45 3.79 -22.64
C ALA A 64 15.37 4.18 -21.14
N LEU A 65 14.18 4.08 -20.52
CA LEU A 65 14.03 4.33 -19.08
C LEU A 65 14.67 3.20 -18.26
N ARG A 66 14.47 1.95 -18.67
CA ARG A 66 15.11 0.79 -18.00
C ARG A 66 16.62 0.89 -18.03
N LEU A 67 17.21 1.26 -19.18
CA LEU A 67 18.65 1.42 -19.33
C LEU A 67 19.19 2.53 -18.42
N ARG A 68 18.52 3.69 -18.37
CA ARG A 68 18.90 4.80 -17.48
C ARG A 68 18.87 4.40 -16.01
N ILE A 69 17.86 3.64 -15.59
CA ILE A 69 17.75 3.14 -14.21
C ILE A 69 18.87 2.14 -13.90
N ALA A 70 19.13 1.18 -14.79
CA ALA A 70 20.21 0.21 -14.62
C ALA A 70 21.58 0.89 -14.49
N GLN A 71 21.86 1.88 -15.34
CA GLN A 71 23.07 2.70 -15.25
C GLN A 71 23.17 3.46 -13.92
N ALA A 72 22.09 4.08 -13.47
CA ALA A 72 22.07 4.80 -12.19
C ALA A 72 22.29 3.87 -10.99
N LEU A 73 21.90 2.60 -11.09
CA LEU A 73 22.12 1.56 -10.09
C LEU A 73 23.50 0.89 -10.20
N GLY A 74 24.33 1.26 -11.18
CA GLY A 74 25.63 0.64 -11.41
C GLY A 74 25.54 -0.82 -11.90
N GLN A 75 24.41 -1.21 -12.50
CA GLN A 75 24.26 -2.49 -13.17
C GLN A 75 24.77 -2.34 -14.61
N ASP A 76 25.98 -2.86 -14.87
CA ASP A 76 26.52 -2.92 -16.23
C ASP A 76 25.68 -3.89 -17.08
N VAL A 77 24.93 -3.33 -18.01
CA VAL A 77 24.19 -4.08 -19.04
C VAL A 77 25.21 -4.50 -20.11
N LEU A 78 25.66 -5.75 -20.05
CA LEU A 78 26.42 -6.42 -21.13
C LEU A 78 25.50 -6.80 -22.28
#